data_AF-A0A947YV73-F1
#
_entry.id   AF-A0A947YV73-F1
#
_cell.length_a   1.000
_cell.length_b   1.000
_cell.length_c   1.000
_cell.angle_alpha   90.00
_cell.angle_beta   90.00
_cell.angle_gamma   90.00
#
_symmetry.space_group_name_H-M   'P 1'
#
loop_
_entity.id
_entity.type
_entity.pdbx_description
1 polymer ?
#
loop_
_entity_poly.entity_id
_entity_poly.type
_entity_poly.pdbx_seq_one_letter_code
_entity_poly.pdbx_strand_id
1 'polypeptide(L)' 'MKYIIGLIIAGVVAFSFVPQAEATKHQKKYICHRYHKGHSKGASIYVWAKTKSRAESKAYNKFRSMGRKISYAKCRRY' A
#
# COMPACT_ATOMS: atom_id res chain seq x y z
N MET A 1 -30.05 -53.11 -8.06
CA MET A 1 -28.74 -52.44 -7.91
C MET A 1 -29.01 -51.13 -7.16
N LYS A 2 -28.62 -50.99 -5.87
CA LYS A 2 -27.53 -50.11 -5.38
C LYS A 2 -27.52 -48.76 -6.14
N TYR A 3 -27.64 -47.57 -5.55
CA TYR A 3 -26.85 -46.99 -4.45
C TYR A 3 -27.64 -45.92 -3.66
N ILE A 4 -27.56 -46.01 -2.34
CA ILE A 4 -27.91 -44.93 -1.40
C ILE A 4 -26.75 -43.93 -1.44
N ILE A 5 -26.99 -42.68 -1.84
CA ILE A 5 -26.00 -41.59 -1.76
C ILE A 5 -26.56 -40.55 -0.81
N GLY A 6 -25.95 -40.52 0.38
CA GLY A 6 -26.32 -39.67 1.50
C GLY A 6 -26.16 -38.18 1.18
N LEU A 7 -27.13 -37.42 1.69
CA LEU A 7 -27.20 -35.97 1.66
C LEU A 7 -26.11 -35.39 2.58
N ILE A 8 -24.94 -35.03 2.01
CA ILE A 8 -23.91 -34.31 2.76
C ILE A 8 -24.31 -32.84 2.78
N ILE A 9 -24.83 -32.39 3.92
CA ILE A 9 -25.12 -30.99 4.22
C ILE A 9 -23.77 -30.29 4.42
N ALA A 10 -23.21 -29.76 3.33
CA ALA A 10 -22.06 -28.86 3.40
C ALA A 10 -22.54 -27.48 3.86
N GLY A 11 -22.52 -27.26 5.18
CA GLY A 11 -22.76 -25.96 5.78
C GLY A 11 -21.73 -24.95 5.27
N VAL A 12 -22.19 -23.99 4.45
CA VAL A 12 -21.37 -22.87 3.98
C VAL A 12 -21.20 -21.92 5.16
N VAL A 13 -20.07 -22.01 5.85
CA VAL A 13 -19.67 -21.00 6.85
C VAL A 13 -19.32 -19.73 6.09
N ALA A 14 -20.28 -18.83 5.98
CA ALA A 14 -20.06 -17.48 5.47
C ALA A 14 -19.15 -16.73 6.45
N PHE A 15 -17.83 -16.83 6.23
CA PHE A 15 -16.85 -15.97 6.89
C PHE A 15 -17.05 -14.55 6.37
N SER A 16 -17.90 -13.79 7.05
CA SER A 16 -18.09 -12.36 6.83
C SER A 16 -16.76 -11.65 7.11
N PHE A 17 -15.97 -11.43 6.06
CA PHE A 17 -14.81 -10.55 6.11
C PHE A 17 -15.30 -9.12 6.38
N VAL A 18 -15.26 -8.70 7.64
CA VAL A 18 -15.47 -7.29 8.01
C VAL A 18 -14.23 -6.51 7.58
N PRO A 19 -14.31 -5.55 6.64
CA PRO A 19 -13.16 -4.72 6.32
C PRO A 19 -12.91 -3.77 7.50
N GLN A 20 -11.81 -4.02 8.22
CA GLN A 20 -11.38 -3.19 9.33
C GLN A 20 -10.95 -1.81 8.80
N ALA A 21 -11.83 -0.81 8.98
CA ALA A 21 -11.52 0.59 8.75
C ALA A 21 -10.48 1.04 9.79
N GLU A 22 -9.21 0.94 9.41
CA GLU A 22 -8.09 1.22 10.29
C GLU A 22 -8.01 2.72 10.61
N ALA A 23 -8.36 3.06 11.85
CA ALA A 23 -8.38 4.42 12.40
C ALA A 23 -7.19 5.27 11.92
N THR A 24 -7.53 6.41 11.31
CA THR A 24 -6.61 7.45 10.84
C THR A 24 -6.22 8.36 11.98
N LYS A 25 -5.40 7.90 12.92
CA LYS A 25 -4.71 8.79 13.85
C LYS A 25 -3.22 8.47 13.82
N HIS A 26 -2.38 9.50 13.75
CA HIS A 26 -0.92 9.47 13.58
C HIS A 26 -0.40 9.35 12.13
N GLN A 27 -0.79 10.27 11.25
CA GLN A 27 0.00 10.53 10.05
C GLN A 27 1.18 11.44 10.41
N LYS A 28 2.40 11.04 10.03
CA LYS A 28 3.63 11.82 10.15
C LYS A 28 3.94 12.46 8.80
N LYS A 29 4.52 13.66 8.81
CA LYS A 29 5.01 14.33 7.61
C LYS A 29 6.40 13.81 7.26
N TYR A 30 6.56 13.41 6.01
CA TYR A 30 7.83 12.96 5.45
C TYR A 30 8.21 13.82 4.26
N ILE A 31 9.49 14.17 4.15
CA ILE A 31 10.08 14.73 2.93
C ILE A 31 10.67 13.58 2.11
N CYS A 32 10.27 13.48 0.85
CA CYS A 32 10.59 12.34 -0.01
C CYS A 32 11.30 12.81 -1.28
N HIS A 33 12.46 12.23 -1.57
CA HIS A 33 13.28 12.55 -2.73
C HIS A 33 13.18 11.48 -3.80
N ARG A 34 13.18 11.89 -5.07
CA ARG A 34 13.21 10.99 -6.22
C ARG A 34 14.63 10.60 -6.60
N TYR A 35 14.83 9.29 -6.77
CA TYR A 35 16.06 8.72 -7.33
C TYR A 35 15.77 8.04 -8.67
N HIS A 36 16.68 8.20 -9.63
CA HIS A 36 16.63 7.49 -10.91
C HIS A 36 18.03 6.98 -11.25
N LYS A 37 18.17 5.67 -11.47
CA LYS A 37 19.46 4.99 -11.66
C LYS A 37 20.46 5.31 -10.54
N GLY A 38 20.01 5.34 -9.29
CA GLY A 38 20.85 5.66 -8.13
C GLY A 38 21.13 7.14 -7.88
N HIS A 39 20.82 8.04 -8.83
CA HIS A 39 21.07 9.48 -8.66
C HIS A 39 19.84 10.23 -8.14
N SER A 40 20.06 11.12 -7.18
CA SER A 40 19.04 12.09 -6.73
C SER A 40 18.73 13.07 -7.86
N LYS A 41 17.44 13.28 -8.16
CA LYS A 41 16.99 14.14 -9.26
C LYS A 41 16.35 15.44 -8.78
N GLY A 42 16.70 15.92 -7.59
CA GLY A 42 16.35 17.25 -7.05
C GLY A 42 14.87 17.49 -6.68
N ALA A 43 13.95 16.66 -7.19
CA ALA A 43 12.53 16.78 -6.88
C ALA A 43 12.22 16.13 -5.52
N SER A 44 11.71 16.95 -4.60
CA SER A 44 11.24 16.52 -3.28
C SER A 44 9.75 16.80 -3.14
N ILE A 45 9.01 15.90 -2.50
CA ILE A 45 7.60 16.10 -2.17
C ILE A 45 7.36 15.79 -0.70
N TYR A 46 6.36 16.45 -0.12
CA TYR A 46 5.90 16.15 1.23
C TYR A 46 4.75 15.13 1.18
N VAL A 47 4.84 14.10 2.02
CA VAL A 47 3.85 13.02 2.09
C VAL A 47 3.48 12.77 3.55
N TRP A 48 2.17 12.69 3.79
CA TRP A 48 1.62 12.27 5.08
C TRP A 48 1.38 10.75 5.08
N ALA A 49 2.02 10.05 6.02
CA ALA A 49 1.88 8.60 6.18
C ALA A 49 2.15 8.15 7.62
N LYS A 50 1.62 6.98 8.00
CA LYS A 50 1.88 6.37 9.31
C LYS A 50 3.34 5.90 9.45
N THR A 51 3.92 5.40 8.36
CA THR A 51 5.27 4.83 8.31
C THR A 51 6.08 5.37 7.13
N LYS A 52 7.41 5.30 7.24
CA LYS A 52 8.33 5.68 6.18
C LYS A 52 8.09 4.89 4.89
N SER A 53 7.88 3.57 4.99
CA SER A 53 7.60 2.71 3.83
C SER A 53 6.30 3.12 3.10
N ARG A 54 5.22 3.42 3.84
CA ARG A 54 3.99 3.96 3.24
C ARG A 54 4.23 5.33 2.60
N ALA A 55 5.06 6.18 3.18
CA ALA A 55 5.42 7.47 2.57
C ALA A 55 6.20 7.30 1.27
N GLU A 56 7.17 6.38 1.23
CA GLU A 56 7.98 6.08 0.04
C GLU A 56 7.13 5.51 -1.09
N SER A 57 6.22 4.58 -0.79
CA SER A 57 5.28 4.03 -1.78
C SER A 57 4.35 5.11 -2.35
N LYS A 58 3.74 5.95 -1.48
CA LYS A 58 2.93 7.09 -1.92
C LYS A 58 3.75 8.07 -2.76
N ALA A 59 4.98 8.37 -2.37
CA ALA A 59 5.85 9.27 -3.10
C ALA A 59 6.24 8.72 -4.46
N TYR A 60 6.57 7.42 -4.53
CA TYR A 60 6.89 6.73 -5.77
C TYR A 60 5.74 6.82 -6.78
N ASN A 61 4.52 6.51 -6.34
CA ASN A 61 3.33 6.59 -7.19
C ASN A 61 3.06 8.03 -7.65
N LYS A 62 3.25 9.02 -6.77
CA LYS A 62 3.08 10.44 -7.12
C LYS A 62 4.12 10.94 -8.12
N PHE A 63 5.37 10.49 -8.01
CA PHE A 63 6.39 10.81 -9.02
C PHE A 63 6.11 10.14 -10.37
N ARG A 64 5.58 8.91 -10.38
CA ARG A 64 5.15 8.25 -11.62
C ARG A 64 3.97 8.96 -12.27
N SER A 65 2.96 9.37 -11.50
CA SER A 65 1.79 10.08 -12.04
C SER A 65 2.15 11.46 -12.62
N MET A 66 3.23 12.08 -12.14
CA MET A 66 3.80 13.30 -12.71
C MET A 66 4.64 13.06 -13.98
N GLY A 67 4.70 11.82 -14.50
CA GLY A 67 5.53 11.48 -15.66
C GLY A 67 7.04 11.52 -15.40
N ARG A 68 7.48 11.56 -14.13
CA ARG A 68 8.91 11.67 -13.80
C ARG A 68 9.56 10.28 -13.80
N LYS A 69 10.73 10.17 -14.45
CA LYS A 69 11.56 8.95 -14.41
C LYS A 69 11.99 8.62 -12.96
N ILE A 70 11.53 7.52 -12.40
CA ILE A 70 11.83 7.15 -11.00
C ILE A 70 12.18 5.66 -10.89
N SER A 71 13.24 5.37 -10.14
CA SER A 71 13.62 4.01 -9.75
C SER A 71 13.10 3.71 -8.35
N TYR A 72 13.33 4.63 -7.41
CA TYR A 72 12.81 4.55 -6.04
C TYR A 72 12.64 5.95 -5.44
N ALA A 73 11.79 6.05 -4.41
CA ALA A 73 11.68 7.24 -3.57
C ALA A 73 12.30 6.92 -2.21
N LYS A 74 13.05 7.87 -1.64
CA LYS A 74 13.59 7.75 -0.29
C LYS A 74 13.07 8.89 0.56
N CYS A 75 12.48 8.58 1.72
CA CYS A 75 11.88 9.57 2.59
C CYS A 75 12.65 9.72 3.91
N ARG A 76 12.70 10.95 4.42
CA ARG A 76 13.10 11.25 5.81
C ARG A 76 11.93 11.89 6.53
N ARG A 77 11.85 11.65 7.83
CA ARG A 77 10.89 12.35 8.70
C ARG A 77 11.27 13.83 8.69
N TYR A 78 10.28 14.69 8.47
CA TYR A 78 10.43 16.14 8.56
C TYR A 78 10.20 16.59 10.00
#